data_AF-A0A9W7A271-F1
#
_entry.id   AF-A0A9W7A271-F1
#
_cell.length_a   1.000
_cell.length_b   1.000
_cell.length_c   1.000
_cell.angle_alpha   90.00
_cell.angle_beta   90.00
_cell.angle_gamma   90.00
#
_symmetry.space_group_name_H-M   'P 1'
#
loop_
_entity.id
_entity.type
_entity.pdbx_description
1 polymer ?
#
loop_
_entity_poly.entity_id
_entity_poly.type
_entity_poly.pdbx_seq_one_letter_code
_entity_poly.pdbx_strand_id
1 'polypeptide(L)'
;MGYMDVAELFHAFRLVSKPWQRIAEEKIDREFESGVLVFHSGKDIRREVAISDAREERMNLVTRVIFFQNITRVGEQACYCAANLVVVDISEGVERIGASAFDQCRSLTAVYFPTTLTSIGQFAFAKYTSLDNVDLLHTNLQELRSQAFCECSELNSMTIPDSLQRLGTHVFFFCSKLVPSNIIVNNTTIDSTSKVVAHFRSQQLN
;
A
#
# COMPACT_ATOMS: atom_id res chain seq x y z
N MET A 1 5.85 -33.60 16.73
CA MET A 1 5.76 -32.87 15.45
C MET A 1 6.50 -31.57 15.66
N GLY A 2 7.79 -31.56 15.31
CA GLY A 2 8.74 -30.53 15.70
C GLY A 2 8.52 -29.25 14.91
N TYR A 3 8.43 -28.13 15.61
CA TYR A 3 8.58 -26.81 15.02
C TYR A 3 9.99 -26.72 14.43
N MET A 4 10.09 -26.44 13.13
CA MET A 4 11.37 -26.10 12.51
C MET A 4 11.88 -24.80 13.15
N ASP A 5 13.15 -24.82 13.54
CA ASP A 5 13.88 -23.65 14.02
C ASP A 5 13.93 -22.60 12.91
N VAL A 6 13.73 -21.33 13.28
CA VAL A 6 13.83 -20.16 12.41
C VAL A 6 15.17 -20.17 11.67
N ALA A 7 16.24 -20.69 12.29
CA ALA A 7 17.56 -20.87 11.68
C ALA A 7 17.60 -21.86 10.50
N GLU A 8 16.73 -22.87 10.46
CA GLU A 8 16.66 -23.83 9.34
C GLU A 8 15.91 -23.25 8.14
N LEU A 9 14.93 -22.36 8.37
CA LEU A 9 14.30 -21.57 7.30
C LEU A 9 15.32 -20.61 6.64
N PHE A 10 16.26 -20.07 7.41
CA PHE A 10 17.35 -19.21 6.90
C PHE A 10 18.32 -19.94 5.95
N HIS A 11 18.48 -21.26 6.08
CA HIS A 11 19.36 -22.02 5.20
C HIS A 11 18.72 -22.33 3.84
N ALA A 12 17.40 -22.49 3.79
CA ALA A 12 16.65 -22.75 2.57
C ALA A 12 16.61 -21.54 1.61
N PHE A 13 16.66 -20.31 2.13
CA PHE A 13 16.58 -19.09 1.32
C PHE A 13 17.91 -18.67 0.66
N ARG A 14 19.06 -19.18 1.11
CA ARG A 14 20.37 -18.89 0.49
C ARG A 14 20.54 -19.47 -0.92
N LEU A 15 19.66 -20.38 -1.37
CA LEU A 15 19.83 -21.10 -2.62
C LEU A 15 19.07 -20.51 -3.82
N VAL A 16 18.30 -19.42 -3.64
CA VAL A 16 17.70 -18.70 -4.78
C VAL A 16 18.44 -17.37 -5.00
N SER A 17 19.70 -17.49 -5.38
CA SER A 17 20.56 -16.35 -5.72
C SER A 17 20.06 -15.64 -6.98
N LYS A 18 19.52 -14.42 -6.85
CA LYS A 18 19.48 -13.47 -7.96
C LYS A 18 20.67 -12.50 -7.87
N PRO A 19 21.41 -12.23 -8.97
CA PRO A 19 22.66 -11.44 -8.97
C PRO A 19 22.56 -9.99 -8.45
N TRP A 20 21.35 -9.51 -8.19
CA TRP A 20 21.07 -8.10 -7.88
C TRP A 20 21.26 -7.73 -6.41
N GLN A 21 21.38 -8.71 -5.50
CA GLN A 21 21.53 -8.48 -4.05
C GLN A 21 22.76 -7.61 -3.70
N ARG A 22 23.84 -7.67 -4.49
CA ARG A 22 25.11 -7.02 -4.12
C ARG A 22 25.25 -5.54 -4.55
N ILE A 23 24.38 -5.04 -5.43
CA ILE A 23 24.46 -3.63 -5.93
C ILE A 23 23.52 -2.70 -5.14
N ALA A 24 22.50 -3.22 -4.47
CA ALA A 24 21.58 -2.44 -3.64
C ALA A 24 22.16 -2.11 -2.24
N GLU A 25 23.05 -2.95 -1.72
CA GLU A 25 23.57 -2.88 -0.35
C GLU A 25 24.36 -1.59 -0.04
N GLU A 26 25.22 -1.09 -0.95
CA GLU A 26 26.08 0.08 -0.67
C GLU A 26 25.35 1.44 -0.70
N LYS A 27 24.11 1.48 -1.21
CA LYS A 27 23.34 2.74 -1.38
C LYS A 27 22.21 2.92 -0.37
N ILE A 28 21.61 1.82 0.09
CA ILE A 28 20.54 1.85 1.11
C ILE A 28 21.06 2.31 2.48
N ASP A 29 22.34 2.04 2.79
CA ASP A 29 22.92 2.36 4.10
C ASP A 29 23.13 3.87 4.37
N ARG A 30 23.05 4.75 3.36
CA ARG A 30 23.21 6.21 3.56
C ARG A 30 21.91 6.97 3.86
N GLU A 31 20.75 6.33 3.76
CA GLU A 31 19.44 6.99 3.89
C GLU A 31 18.72 6.66 5.21
N PHE A 32 19.29 5.80 6.04
CA PHE A 32 18.75 5.42 7.35
C PHE A 32 19.11 6.45 8.44
N GLU A 33 18.83 7.73 8.18
CA GLU A 33 18.85 8.76 9.22
C GLU A 33 17.41 8.98 9.70
N SER A 34 17.17 8.93 11.02
CA SER A 34 15.89 9.29 11.67
C SER A 34 14.63 8.43 11.40
N GLY A 35 14.78 7.21 10.87
CA GLY A 35 13.64 6.31 10.63
C GLY A 35 12.90 6.57 9.31
N VAL A 36 13.54 7.27 8.38
CA VAL A 36 13.07 7.46 7.00
C VAL A 36 13.77 6.45 6.10
N LEU A 37 13.04 5.85 5.16
CA LEU A 37 13.57 4.96 4.13
C LEU A 37 13.17 5.50 2.75
N VAL A 38 14.15 5.77 1.89
CA VAL A 38 13.90 6.27 0.53
C VAL A 38 14.24 5.17 -0.48
N PHE A 39 13.30 4.88 -1.37
CA PHE A 39 13.50 3.95 -2.48
C PHE A 39 13.84 4.71 -3.74
N HIS A 40 14.92 4.28 -4.39
CA HIS A 40 15.37 4.79 -5.69
C HIS A 40 15.36 3.64 -6.70
N SER A 41 15.02 3.92 -7.95
CA SER A 41 15.25 2.95 -9.04
C SER A 41 16.76 2.75 -9.23
N GLY A 42 17.25 1.52 -9.04
CA GLY A 42 18.51 1.08 -9.65
C GLY A 42 18.45 1.19 -11.17
N LYS A 43 19.61 1.11 -11.86
CA LYS A 43 19.78 1.37 -13.31
C LYS A 43 19.00 0.47 -14.29
N ASP A 44 18.00 -0.30 -13.86
CA ASP A 44 17.31 -1.25 -14.72
C ASP A 44 15.81 -0.95 -14.90
N ILE A 45 15.34 -1.09 -16.14
CA ILE A 45 14.15 -0.42 -16.70
C ILE A 45 12.87 -1.26 -16.50
N ARG A 46 12.90 -2.21 -15.54
CA ARG A 46 11.72 -2.97 -15.09
C ARG A 46 11.58 -2.81 -13.57
N ARG A 47 10.92 -1.72 -13.19
CA ARG A 47 10.99 -1.02 -11.89
C ARG A 47 9.94 -1.52 -10.90
N GLU A 48 10.18 -2.66 -10.28
CA GLU A 48 9.39 -3.16 -9.14
C GLU A 48 10.24 -3.08 -7.87
N VAL A 49 9.74 -2.41 -6.82
CA VAL A 49 10.39 -2.36 -5.50
C VAL A 49 9.59 -3.24 -4.55
N ALA A 50 10.08 -4.45 -4.28
CA ALA A 50 9.59 -5.31 -3.22
C ALA A 50 10.55 -5.22 -2.02
N ILE A 51 10.04 -5.02 -0.81
CA ILE A 51 10.84 -4.97 0.43
C ILE A 51 11.11 -6.38 0.95
N SER A 52 10.82 -7.46 0.20
CA SER A 52 11.42 -8.76 0.53
C SER A 52 12.95 -8.68 0.64
N ASP A 53 13.55 -7.61 0.10
CA ASP A 53 14.96 -7.28 0.15
C ASP A 53 15.39 -6.42 1.38
N ALA A 54 14.45 -5.79 2.13
CA ALA A 54 14.77 -5.10 3.39
C ALA A 54 14.40 -6.02 4.56
N ARG A 55 15.43 -6.46 5.29
CA ARG A 55 15.32 -7.36 6.45
C ARG A 55 14.15 -6.96 7.36
N GLU A 56 13.23 -7.89 7.61
CA GLU A 56 12.02 -7.77 8.44
C GLU A 56 12.28 -7.11 9.80
N GLU A 57 13.48 -7.27 10.36
CA GLU A 57 13.91 -6.67 11.62
C GLU A 57 14.13 -5.14 11.58
N ARG A 58 14.49 -4.56 10.42
CA ARG A 58 14.76 -3.11 10.27
C ARG A 58 13.49 -2.31 9.99
N MET A 59 12.44 -2.92 9.45
CA MET A 59 11.15 -2.24 9.18
C MET A 59 10.45 -1.79 10.46
N ASN A 60 10.79 -2.39 11.61
CA ASN A 60 10.31 -1.95 12.92
C ASN A 60 10.89 -0.60 13.37
N LEU A 61 11.85 0.00 12.67
CA LEU A 61 12.35 1.35 12.97
C LEU A 61 11.91 2.39 11.94
N VAL A 62 11.32 1.96 10.83
CA VAL A 62 10.93 2.84 9.73
C VAL A 62 9.57 3.46 10.04
N THR A 63 9.52 4.78 10.13
CA THR A 63 8.31 5.58 10.34
C THR A 63 7.84 6.28 9.09
N ARG A 64 8.72 6.47 8.10
CA ARG A 64 8.37 7.05 6.80
C ARG A 64 9.05 6.32 5.66
N VAL A 65 8.29 6.03 4.61
CA VAL A 65 8.80 5.48 3.35
C VAL A 65 8.56 6.48 2.22
N ILE A 66 9.55 6.66 1.36
CA ILE A 66 9.46 7.52 0.18
C ILE A 66 9.80 6.69 -1.06
N PHE A 67 8.83 6.47 -1.96
CA PHE A 67 9.08 5.90 -3.28
C PHE A 67 9.44 7.03 -4.23
N PHE A 68 10.74 7.29 -4.38
CA PHE A 68 11.27 8.43 -5.10
C PHE A 68 11.35 8.19 -6.62
N GLN A 69 11.77 9.22 -7.35
CA GLN A 69 11.77 9.28 -8.82
C GLN A 69 12.16 7.98 -9.51
N ASN A 70 11.57 7.77 -10.69
CA ASN A 70 11.83 6.62 -11.55
C ASN A 70 11.30 5.28 -11.02
N ILE A 71 10.40 5.26 -10.05
CA ILE A 71 9.63 4.05 -9.70
C ILE A 71 8.30 4.11 -10.47
N THR A 72 7.96 3.04 -11.18
CA THR A 72 6.65 2.95 -11.88
C THR A 72 5.68 2.04 -11.14
N ARG A 73 6.16 1.23 -10.19
CA ARG A 73 5.34 0.31 -9.40
C ARG A 73 5.91 0.12 -8.00
N VAL A 74 5.05 0.29 -7.00
CA VAL A 74 5.29 -0.26 -5.65
C VAL A 74 5.02 -1.76 -5.73
N GLY A 75 5.99 -2.57 -5.34
CA GLY A 75 5.94 -4.02 -5.45
C GLY A 75 4.90 -4.65 -4.53
N GLU A 76 4.57 -5.90 -4.84
CA GLU A 76 3.78 -6.75 -3.93
C GLU A 76 4.48 -6.89 -2.58
N GLN A 77 3.70 -6.80 -1.50
CA GLN A 77 4.18 -6.90 -0.12
C GLN A 77 5.35 -5.98 0.21
N ALA A 78 5.42 -4.79 -0.41
CA ALA A 78 6.47 -3.81 -0.12
C ALA A 78 6.53 -3.52 1.40
N CYS A 79 5.71 -2.68 1.98
CA CYS A 79 5.72 -2.45 3.42
C CYS A 79 4.84 -3.45 4.20
N TYR A 80 4.79 -4.74 3.84
CA TYR A 80 3.95 -5.70 4.56
C TYR A 80 4.30 -5.75 6.06
N CYS A 81 3.29 -5.63 6.93
CA CYS A 81 3.42 -5.66 8.39
C CYS A 81 4.41 -4.61 8.97
N ALA A 82 4.63 -3.49 8.27
CA ALA A 82 5.46 -2.41 8.78
C ALA A 82 4.75 -1.66 9.92
N ALA A 83 4.77 -2.25 11.13
CA ALA A 83 3.94 -1.83 12.25
C ALA A 83 4.17 -0.39 12.71
N ASN A 84 5.39 0.14 12.51
CA ASN A 84 5.79 1.49 12.91
C ASN A 84 5.77 2.50 11.76
N LEU A 85 5.41 2.08 10.53
CA LEU A 85 5.29 2.97 9.38
C LEU A 85 4.10 3.90 9.58
N VAL A 86 4.37 5.21 9.60
CA VAL A 86 3.37 6.27 9.83
C VAL A 86 2.99 6.97 8.53
N VAL A 87 3.96 7.20 7.65
CA VAL A 87 3.79 8.00 6.43
C VAL A 87 4.38 7.29 5.22
N VAL A 88 3.62 7.28 4.12
CA VAL A 88 4.10 6.83 2.81
C VAL A 88 4.00 7.97 1.80
N ASP A 89 5.10 8.26 1.14
CA ASP A 89 5.22 9.27 0.09
C ASP A 89 5.46 8.56 -1.24
N ILE A 90 4.49 8.57 -2.14
CA ILE A 90 4.58 7.92 -3.44
C ILE A 90 4.75 9.01 -4.50
N SER A 91 5.97 9.15 -5.04
CA SER A 91 6.29 10.20 -6.00
C SER A 91 5.63 10.00 -7.37
N GLU A 92 5.53 11.09 -8.12
CA GLU A 92 5.06 11.09 -9.51
C GLU A 92 5.81 10.08 -10.38
N GLY A 93 5.06 9.44 -11.27
CA GLY A 93 5.54 8.37 -12.15
C GLY A 93 5.18 6.96 -11.66
N VAL A 94 4.80 6.78 -10.39
CA VAL A 94 4.25 5.50 -9.91
C VAL A 94 2.85 5.33 -10.48
N GLU A 95 2.65 4.25 -11.23
CA GLU A 95 1.38 3.91 -11.88
C GLU A 95 0.59 2.88 -11.07
N ARG A 96 1.27 2.03 -10.29
CA ARG A 96 0.65 0.85 -9.65
C ARG A 96 1.16 0.63 -8.24
N ILE A 97 0.23 0.29 -7.34
CA ILE A 97 0.53 -0.24 -6.01
C ILE A 97 0.22 -1.75 -6.00
N GLY A 98 1.20 -2.55 -5.62
CA GLY A 98 1.13 -4.01 -5.60
C GLY A 98 0.14 -4.57 -4.58
N ALA A 99 -0.12 -5.88 -4.68
CA ALA A 99 -0.96 -6.58 -3.70
C ALA A 99 -0.29 -6.56 -2.32
N SER A 100 -1.08 -6.40 -1.26
CA SER A 100 -0.61 -6.35 0.14
C SER A 100 0.56 -5.38 0.40
N ALA A 101 0.76 -4.36 -0.45
CA ALA A 101 1.93 -3.50 -0.39
C ALA A 101 2.08 -2.74 0.94
N PHE A 102 0.98 -2.49 1.66
CA PHE A 102 0.96 -1.83 2.97
C PHE A 102 -0.04 -2.53 3.91
N ASP A 103 -0.27 -3.83 3.70
CA ASP A 103 -1.14 -4.65 4.55
C ASP A 103 -0.55 -4.73 5.97
N GLN A 104 -1.41 -4.62 7.00
CA GLN A 104 -1.02 -4.65 8.43
C GLN A 104 -0.05 -3.53 8.87
N CYS A 105 0.01 -2.39 8.17
CA CYS A 105 0.76 -1.22 8.61
C CYS A 105 0.00 -0.48 9.73
N ARG A 106 0.12 -0.97 10.97
CA ARG A 106 -0.74 -0.54 12.09
C ARG A 106 -0.69 0.95 12.41
N SER A 107 0.48 1.56 12.27
CA SER A 107 0.67 2.99 12.55
C SER A 107 0.46 3.90 11.34
N LEU A 108 0.08 3.36 10.17
CA LEU A 108 0.01 4.14 8.94
C LEU A 108 -1.18 5.09 8.99
N THR A 109 -0.89 6.38 9.08
CA THR A 109 -1.90 7.46 9.15
C THR A 109 -2.00 8.28 7.87
N ALA A 110 -0.95 8.30 7.03
CA ALA A 110 -0.94 9.12 5.83
C ALA A 110 -0.27 8.44 4.64
N VAL A 111 -0.91 8.55 3.47
CA VAL A 111 -0.36 8.13 2.17
C VAL A 111 -0.57 9.26 1.18
N TYR A 112 0.52 9.70 0.56
CA TYR A 112 0.48 10.68 -0.53
C TYR A 112 0.54 9.95 -1.86
N PHE A 113 -0.54 10.04 -2.64
CA PHE A 113 -0.67 9.36 -3.93
C PHE A 113 -0.30 10.29 -5.10
N PRO A 114 0.38 9.79 -6.14
CA PRO A 114 0.73 10.59 -7.30
C PRO A 114 -0.44 10.67 -8.28
N THR A 115 -0.44 11.72 -9.10
CA THR A 115 -1.45 11.89 -10.15
C THR A 115 -1.42 10.76 -11.19
N THR A 116 -0.26 10.13 -11.39
CA THR A 116 -0.06 9.01 -12.33
C THR A 116 -0.62 7.67 -11.86
N LEU A 117 -1.10 7.55 -10.62
CA LEU A 117 -1.59 6.28 -10.09
C LEU A 117 -2.83 5.80 -10.86
N THR A 118 -2.78 4.57 -11.37
CA THR A 118 -3.86 3.95 -12.16
C THR A 118 -4.48 2.72 -11.50
N SER A 119 -3.77 2.03 -10.59
CA SER A 119 -4.31 0.85 -9.92
C SER A 119 -3.77 0.62 -8.51
N ILE A 120 -4.65 0.21 -7.60
CA ILE A 120 -4.31 -0.26 -6.26
C ILE A 120 -4.62 -1.75 -6.13
N GLY A 121 -3.62 -2.52 -5.70
CA GLY A 121 -3.63 -3.97 -5.61
C GLY A 121 -4.58 -4.55 -4.57
N GLN A 122 -4.78 -5.88 -4.66
CA GLN A 122 -5.60 -6.62 -3.70
C GLN A 122 -4.96 -6.51 -2.32
N PHE A 123 -5.76 -6.26 -1.27
CA PHE A 123 -5.27 -6.07 0.11
C PHE A 123 -4.23 -4.95 0.32
N ALA A 124 -4.02 -4.05 -0.66
CA ALA A 124 -2.87 -3.13 -0.63
C ALA A 124 -2.76 -2.28 0.65
N PHE A 125 -3.87 -1.90 1.27
CA PHE A 125 -3.93 -1.16 2.54
C PHE A 125 -4.80 -1.87 3.57
N ALA A 126 -4.94 -3.20 3.46
CA ALA A 126 -5.83 -3.95 4.33
C ALA A 126 -5.31 -4.04 5.77
N LYS A 127 -6.26 -4.31 6.68
CA LYS A 127 -6.08 -4.71 8.08
C LYS A 127 -5.32 -3.73 8.95
N TYR A 128 -6.04 -3.21 9.95
CA TYR A 128 -5.48 -2.50 11.10
C TYR A 128 -4.69 -1.23 10.76
N THR A 129 -4.84 -0.66 9.57
CA THR A 129 -4.24 0.65 9.28
C THR A 129 -4.95 1.72 10.11
N SER A 130 -4.18 2.75 10.51
CA SER A 130 -4.70 3.92 11.23
C SER A 130 -5.07 5.06 10.26
N LEU A 131 -5.35 4.72 8.99
CA LEU A 131 -5.74 5.68 7.98
C LEU A 131 -7.12 6.23 8.35
N ASP A 132 -7.21 7.53 8.61
CA ASP A 132 -8.47 8.22 8.94
C ASP A 132 -9.17 8.77 7.69
N ASN A 133 -8.38 9.21 6.72
CA ASN A 133 -8.82 9.78 5.46
C ASN A 133 -7.92 9.30 4.33
N VAL A 134 -8.52 8.96 3.19
CA VAL A 134 -7.80 8.61 1.98
C VAL A 134 -8.23 9.54 0.85
N ASP A 135 -7.30 10.35 0.37
CA ASP A 135 -7.55 11.27 -0.74
C ASP A 135 -6.99 10.72 -2.06
N LEU A 136 -7.88 10.26 -2.94
CA LEU A 136 -7.55 9.78 -4.28
C LEU A 136 -8.02 10.73 -5.37
N LEU A 137 -8.55 11.91 -5.01
CA LEU A 137 -9.22 12.84 -5.92
C LEU A 137 -8.33 13.26 -7.11
N HIS A 138 -7.04 13.44 -6.85
CA HIS A 138 -6.06 13.92 -7.83
C HIS A 138 -5.42 12.81 -8.66
N THR A 139 -5.77 11.55 -8.41
CA THR A 139 -5.19 10.39 -9.11
C THR A 139 -5.94 10.08 -10.40
N ASN A 140 -5.27 9.43 -11.36
CA ASN A 140 -5.91 8.83 -12.53
C ASN A 140 -6.38 7.39 -12.28
N LEU A 141 -6.77 7.08 -11.04
CA LEU A 141 -7.06 5.72 -10.59
C LEU A 141 -8.20 5.12 -11.40
N GLN A 142 -7.95 3.98 -12.04
CA GLN A 142 -8.90 3.23 -12.86
C GLN A 142 -9.44 2.00 -12.14
N GLU A 143 -8.66 1.42 -11.23
CA GLU A 143 -8.97 0.16 -10.57
C GLU A 143 -8.59 0.14 -9.08
N LEU A 144 -9.58 -0.20 -8.24
CA LEU A 144 -9.39 -0.68 -6.88
C LEU A 144 -9.66 -2.19 -6.86
N ARG A 145 -8.66 -3.02 -6.55
CA ARG A 145 -8.84 -4.48 -6.49
C ARG A 145 -9.50 -4.91 -5.19
N SER A 146 -9.93 -6.18 -5.13
CA SER A 146 -10.69 -6.71 -3.99
C SER A 146 -9.97 -6.47 -2.65
N GLN A 147 -10.75 -6.10 -1.64
CA GLN A 147 -10.27 -5.92 -0.26
C GLN A 147 -9.12 -4.90 -0.10
N ALA A 148 -8.92 -3.98 -1.06
CA ALA A 148 -7.82 -3.02 -1.01
C ALA A 148 -7.76 -2.18 0.27
N PHE A 149 -8.91 -1.87 0.89
CA PHE A 149 -9.04 -1.16 2.17
C PHE A 149 -9.89 -1.97 3.17
N CYS A 150 -9.85 -3.30 3.11
CA CYS A 150 -10.59 -4.16 4.02
C CYS A 150 -10.02 -4.02 5.45
N GLU A 151 -10.88 -4.00 6.47
CA GLU A 151 -10.50 -3.88 7.89
C GLU A 151 -9.70 -2.61 8.24
N CYS A 152 -9.90 -1.51 7.50
CA CYS A 152 -9.43 -0.17 7.89
C CYS A 152 -10.42 0.45 8.89
N SER A 153 -10.37 0.03 10.15
CA SER A 153 -11.35 0.44 11.18
C SER A 153 -11.34 1.94 11.50
N GLU A 154 -10.22 2.61 11.24
CA GLU A 154 -10.07 4.04 11.48
C GLU A 154 -10.53 4.91 10.30
N LEU A 155 -10.71 4.32 9.11
CA LEU A 155 -11.04 5.04 7.88
C LEU A 155 -12.44 5.65 8.00
N ASN A 156 -12.47 6.97 8.14
CA ASN A 156 -13.69 7.75 8.34
C ASN A 156 -14.16 8.39 7.04
N SER A 157 -13.25 8.80 6.15
CA SER A 157 -13.61 9.44 4.88
C SER A 157 -12.70 9.01 3.73
N MET A 158 -13.24 9.10 2.50
CA MET A 158 -12.48 8.82 1.30
C MET A 158 -12.97 9.66 0.13
N THR A 159 -12.04 10.19 -0.65
CA THR A 159 -12.34 10.76 -1.98
C THR A 159 -11.98 9.74 -3.06
N ILE A 160 -12.80 9.66 -4.10
CA ILE A 160 -12.63 8.75 -5.23
C ILE A 160 -12.62 9.60 -6.51
N PRO A 161 -11.67 9.38 -7.45
CA PRO A 161 -11.64 10.11 -8.70
C PRO A 161 -12.68 9.58 -9.70
N ASP A 162 -13.10 10.44 -10.62
CA ASP A 162 -14.05 10.10 -11.70
C ASP A 162 -13.53 9.06 -12.67
N SER A 163 -12.21 8.90 -12.70
CA SER A 163 -11.53 7.94 -13.53
C SER A 163 -11.74 6.49 -13.07
N LEU A 164 -12.32 6.25 -11.88
CA LEU A 164 -12.46 4.89 -11.35
C LEU A 164 -13.49 4.08 -12.15
N GLN A 165 -13.00 3.05 -12.85
CA GLN A 165 -13.84 2.19 -13.70
C GLN A 165 -14.17 0.85 -13.04
N ARG A 166 -13.25 0.31 -12.24
CA ARG A 166 -13.35 -1.04 -11.66
C ARG A 166 -13.18 -0.99 -10.15
N LEU A 167 -14.15 -1.58 -9.46
CA LEU A 167 -14.17 -1.74 -8.01
C LEU A 167 -14.28 -3.24 -7.69
N GLY A 168 -13.27 -3.76 -7.00
CA GLY A 168 -13.23 -5.14 -6.54
C GLY A 168 -14.25 -5.43 -5.45
N THR A 169 -14.35 -6.70 -5.06
CA THR A 169 -15.24 -7.14 -3.98
C THR A 169 -14.68 -6.77 -2.60
N HIS A 170 -15.57 -6.48 -1.64
CA HIS A 170 -15.21 -6.26 -0.23
C HIS A 170 -14.14 -5.16 0.00
N VAL A 171 -14.07 -4.15 -0.88
CA VAL A 171 -13.02 -3.12 -0.82
C VAL A 171 -12.99 -2.38 0.52
N PHE A 172 -14.16 -2.13 1.10
CA PHE A 172 -14.33 -1.43 2.40
C PHE A 172 -14.95 -2.34 3.48
N PHE A 173 -14.82 -3.66 3.32
CA PHE A 173 -15.36 -4.60 4.29
C PHE A 173 -14.74 -4.38 5.68
N PHE A 174 -15.54 -4.41 6.74
CA PHE A 174 -15.12 -4.06 8.11
C PHE A 174 -14.48 -2.67 8.30
N CYS A 175 -14.73 -1.71 7.41
CA CYS A 175 -14.45 -0.29 7.69
C CYS A 175 -15.58 0.29 8.55
N SER A 176 -15.50 0.13 9.88
CA SER A 176 -16.60 0.46 10.80
C SER A 176 -16.90 1.95 10.93
N LYS A 177 -15.93 2.83 10.69
CA LYS A 177 -16.12 4.30 10.72
C LYS A 177 -16.50 4.91 9.36
N LEU A 178 -16.24 4.20 8.27
CA LEU A 178 -16.57 4.68 6.94
C LEU A 178 -18.08 4.53 6.76
N VAL A 179 -18.76 5.63 6.46
CA VAL A 179 -20.20 5.65 6.15
C VAL A 179 -20.41 6.19 4.74
N PRO A 180 -21.53 5.86 4.06
CA PRO A 180 -21.75 6.28 2.68
C PRO A 180 -21.63 7.79 2.45
N SER A 181 -22.03 8.61 3.43
CA SER A 181 -21.97 10.08 3.36
C SER A 181 -20.56 10.66 3.39
N ASN A 182 -19.58 9.87 3.83
CA ASN A 182 -18.18 10.29 3.94
C ASN A 182 -17.34 9.86 2.72
N ILE A 183 -17.97 9.25 1.71
CA ILE A 183 -17.35 8.92 0.43
C ILE A 183 -17.72 10.02 -0.58
N ILE A 184 -16.72 10.72 -1.09
CA ILE A 184 -16.88 11.83 -2.03
C ILE A 184 -16.37 11.38 -3.40
N VAL A 185 -17.20 11.49 -4.44
CA VAL A 185 -16.78 11.36 -5.84
C VAL A 185 -16.93 12.74 -6.49
N ASN A 186 -15.96 13.17 -7.29
CA ASN A 186 -16.01 14.45 -8.01
C ASN A 186 -16.29 15.70 -7.16
N ASN A 187 -15.81 15.75 -5.91
CA ASN A 187 -16.10 16.88 -5.02
C ASN A 187 -17.62 17.17 -4.85
N THR A 188 -18.48 16.19 -5.13
CA THR A 188 -19.93 16.25 -4.95
C THR A 188 -20.36 15.12 -4.02
N THR A 189 -21.22 15.43 -3.06
CA THR A 189 -21.78 14.43 -2.16
C THR A 189 -22.63 13.49 -3.00
N ILE A 190 -22.24 12.23 -3.07
CA ILE A 190 -22.86 11.27 -3.97
C ILE A 190 -24.25 10.93 -3.46
N ASP A 191 -25.25 10.95 -4.33
CA ASP A 191 -26.56 10.41 -3.99
C ASP A 191 -26.54 8.87 -3.91
N SER A 192 -27.64 8.29 -3.44
CA SER A 192 -27.79 6.85 -3.21
C SER A 192 -27.64 5.93 -4.44
N THR A 193 -27.46 6.45 -5.65
CA THR A 193 -27.50 5.69 -6.91
C THR A 193 -26.13 5.36 -7.51
N SER A 194 -25.04 5.93 -6.98
CA SER A 194 -23.70 5.62 -7.49
C SER A 194 -23.33 4.15 -7.30
N LYS A 195 -22.68 3.57 -8.31
CA LYS A 195 -22.12 2.21 -8.24
C LYS A 195 -21.18 2.03 -7.05
N VAL A 196 -20.48 3.08 -6.63
CA VAL A 196 -19.61 3.07 -5.44
C VAL A 196 -20.44 2.92 -4.16
N VAL A 197 -21.52 3.68 -4.03
CA VAL A 197 -22.44 3.62 -2.88
C VAL A 197 -23.22 2.31 -2.85
N ALA A 198 -23.68 1.83 -4.01
CA ALA A 198 -24.37 0.55 -4.14
C ALA A 198 -23.47 -0.63 -3.76
N HIS A 199 -22.21 -0.62 -4.23
CA HIS A 199 -21.22 -1.60 -3.83
C HIS A 199 -20.91 -1.47 -2.34
N PHE A 200 -20.68 -0.27 -1.81
CA PHE A 200 -20.45 -0.06 -0.38
C PHE A 200 -21.59 -0.64 0.48
N ARG A 201 -22.84 -0.38 0.12
CA ARG A 201 -24.02 -0.93 0.81
C ARG A 201 -24.07 -2.45 0.80
N SER A 202 -23.66 -3.09 -0.30
CA SER A 202 -23.61 -4.55 -0.37
C SER A 202 -22.51 -5.16 0.50
N GLN A 203 -21.54 -4.38 0.95
CA GLN A 203 -20.40 -4.82 1.76
C GLN A 203 -20.57 -4.56 3.27
N GLN A 204 -21.59 -3.82 3.71
CA GLN A 204 -21.88 -3.61 5.14
C GLN A 204 -22.91 -4.59 5.72
N LEU A 205 -23.54 -5.39 4.86
CA LEU A 205 -24.49 -6.42 5.24
C LEU A 205 -23.76 -7.77 5.31
N ASN A 206 -23.05 -8.02 6.42
CA ASN A 206 -22.79 -9.34 7.05
C ASN A 206 -21.73 -9.22 8.15
#